data_AF-A0A7C7REX0-F1
#
_entry.id   AF-A0A7C7REX0-F1
#
_cell.length_a   1.000
_cell.length_b   1.000
_cell.length_c   1.000
_cell.angle_alpha   90.00
_cell.angle_beta   90.00
_cell.angle_gamma   90.00
#
_symmetry.space_group_name_H-M   'P 1'
#
loop_
_entity.id
_entity.type
_entity.pdbx_description
1 polymer ?
#
loop_
_entity_poly.entity_id
_entity_poly.type
_entity_poly.pdbx_seq_one_letter_code
_entity_poly.pdbx_strand_id
1 'polypeptide(L)' 'MGEIKTVGVVGFGVMGAAIALNAAGAGYKVIYKELNDELVTSM' A
#
# COMPACT_ATOMS: atom_id res chain seq x y z
N MET A 1 18.16 0.31 -12.34
CA MET A 1 17.34 0.18 -11.12
C MET A 1 17.43 -1.26 -10.64
N GLY A 2 17.48 -1.48 -9.32
CA GLY A 2 17.51 -2.83 -8.76
C GLY A 2 16.14 -3.50 -8.76
N GLU A 3 16.11 -4.81 -8.50
CA GLU A 3 14.89 -5.57 -8.30
C GLU A 3 14.06 -4.99 -7.13
N ILE A 4 12.78 -4.70 -7.36
CA ILE A 4 11.87 -4.24 -6.31
C ILE A 4 11.28 -5.47 -5.60
N LYS A 5 11.65 -5.65 -4.35
CA LYS A 5 11.17 -6.76 -3.50
C LYS A 5 10.02 -6.37 -2.59
N THR A 6 9.88 -5.09 -2.26
CA THR A 6 8.85 -4.59 -1.35
C THR A 6 8.46 -3.17 -1.73
N VAL A 7 7.16 -2.90 -1.73
CA VAL A 7 6.59 -1.58 -2.01
C VAL A 7 6.01 -1.01 -0.71
N GLY A 8 6.48 0.18 -0.33
CA GLY A 8 5.95 0.94 0.79
C GLY A 8 4.96 1.99 0.31
N VAL A 9 3.75 2.02 0.88
CA VAL A 9 2.72 3.04 0.59
C VAL A 9 2.47 3.88 1.83
N VAL A 10 2.65 5.20 1.73
CA VAL A 10 2.40 6.15 2.82
C VAL A 10 1.16 6.98 2.49
N GLY A 11 0.16 6.92 3.34
CA GLY A 11 -1.20 7.38 3.06
C GLY A 11 -2.03 6.27 2.42
N PHE A 12 -3.10 5.85 3.11
CA PHE A 12 -3.96 4.72 2.77
C PHE A 12 -5.43 5.10 2.56
N GLY A 13 -5.67 6.32 2.08
CA GLY A 13 -6.96 6.70 1.49
C GLY A 13 -7.22 6.01 0.14
N VAL A 14 -8.27 6.41 -0.58
CA VAL A 14 -8.72 5.75 -1.84
C VAL A 14 -7.58 5.51 -2.84
N MET A 15 -6.75 6.51 -3.12
CA MET A 15 -5.62 6.35 -4.05
C MET A 15 -4.51 5.46 -3.49
N GLY A 16 -4.16 5.61 -2.22
CA GLY A 16 -3.13 4.81 -1.57
C GLY A 16 -3.49 3.32 -1.54
N ALA A 17 -4.75 3.03 -1.20
CA ALA A 17 -5.31 1.69 -1.27
C ALA A 17 -5.29 1.14 -2.71
N ALA A 18 -5.71 1.92 -3.70
CA ALA A 18 -5.66 1.50 -5.11
C ALA A 18 -4.23 1.19 -5.59
N ILE A 19 -3.24 1.99 -5.19
CA ILE A 19 -1.82 1.74 -5.50
C ILE A 19 -1.34 0.46 -4.83
N ALA A 20 -1.63 0.29 -3.53
CA ALA A 20 -1.25 -0.89 -2.75
C ALA A 20 -1.87 -2.17 -3.33
N LEU A 21 -3.14 -2.13 -3.70
CA LEU A 21 -3.86 -3.26 -4.30
C LEU A 21 -3.30 -3.63 -5.67
N ASN A 22 -2.98 -2.65 -6.52
CA ASN A 22 -2.34 -2.92 -7.81
C ASN A 22 -0.94 -3.52 -7.63
N ALA A 23 -0.13 -3.00 -6.70
CA ALA A 23 1.19 -3.54 -6.41
C ALA A 23 1.11 -4.96 -5.83
N ALA A 24 0.18 -5.21 -4.91
CA ALA A 24 -0.04 -6.54 -4.35
C ALA A 24 -0.53 -7.53 -5.42
N GLY A 25 -1.47 -7.10 -6.27
CA GLY A 25 -2.00 -7.89 -7.39
C GLY A 25 -0.93 -8.21 -8.45
N ALA A 26 0.06 -7.35 -8.61
CA ALA A 26 1.23 -7.60 -9.45
C ALA A 26 2.30 -8.51 -8.79
N GLY A 27 2.05 -9.00 -7.57
CA GLY A 27 2.92 -9.95 -6.87
C GLY A 27 3.99 -9.33 -5.98
N TYR A 28 3.98 -8.00 -5.79
CA TYR A 28 4.91 -7.36 -4.86
C TYR A 28 4.47 -7.56 -3.42
N LYS A 29 5.46 -7.71 -2.51
CA LYS A 29 5.19 -7.55 -1.08
C LYS A 29 4.87 -6.09 -0.81
N VAL A 30 3.69 -5.80 -0.27
CA VAL A 30 3.27 -4.42 0.04
C VAL A 30 3.20 -4.21 1.55
N ILE A 31 3.71 -3.07 2.00
CA ILE A 31 3.54 -2.55 3.36
C ILE A 31 2.93 -1.17 3.22
N TYR A 32 1.89 -0.86 3.99
CA TYR A 32 1.28 0.46 3.99
C TYR A 32 1.31 1.07 5.39
N LYS A 33 1.34 2.40 5.46
CA LYS A 33 1.23 3.16 6.70
C LYS A 33 0.26 4.32 6.50
N GLU A 34 -0.69 4.41 7.42
CA GLU A 34 -1.59 5.55 7.56
C GLU A 34 -1.37 6.17 8.95
N LEU A 35 -1.63 7.49 9.03
CA LEU A 35 -1.60 8.23 10.28
C LEU A 35 -2.84 7.96 11.11
N ASN A 36 -3.99 7.84 10.45
CA ASN A 36 -5.27 7.53 11.10
C ASN A 36 -5.56 6.01 11.11
N ASP A 37 -5.51 5.39 12.28
CA ASP A 37 -5.80 3.98 12.45
C ASP A 37 -7.27 3.61 12.09
N GLU A 38 -8.21 4.55 12.14
CA GLU A 38 -9.60 4.34 11.71
C GLU A 38 -9.71 4.18 10.19
N LEU A 39 -8.86 4.85 9.42
CA LEU A 39 -8.81 4.68 7.95
C LEU A 39 -8.24 3.31 7.58
N VAL A 40 -7.34 2.77 8.39
CA VAL A 40 -6.79 1.41 8.20
C VAL A 40 -7.86 0.34 8.43
N THR A 41 -8.73 0.54 9.40
CA THR A 41 -9.75 -0.47 9.77
C THR A 41 -11.00 -0.44 8.90
N SER A 42 -11.19 0.61 8.10
CA SER A 42 -12.38 0.79 7.24
C SER A 42 -12.19 0.35 5.79
N MET A 43 -10.96 -0.04 5.41
CA MET A 43 -10.60 -0.57 4.09
C MET A 43 -10.45 -2.10 4.15
#